data_AF-A0A838HGR4-F1
#
_entry.id   AF-A0A838HGR4-F1
#
_cell.length_a   1.000
_cell.length_b   1.000
_cell.length_c   1.000
_cell.angle_alpha   90.00
_cell.angle_beta   90.00
_cell.angle_gamma   90.00
#
_symmetry.space_group_name_H-M   'P 1'
#
loop_
_entity.id
_entity.type
_entity.pdbx_description
1 polymer ?
#
loop_
_entity_poly.entity_id
_entity_poly.type
_entity_poly.pdbx_seq_one_letter_code
_entity_poly.pdbx_strand_id
1 'polypeptide(L)'
;MNRVRESDDPLPQPKGPFSDAEALELLLAYRKDPSNVPCPRCGPEQIEVLAFIEPEIDPNGFASMTEPEGEYAAALYCHTCQRAVGILAGASREE
;
A
#
# COMPACT_ATOMS: atom_id res chain seq x y z
N MET A 1 -7.56 -9.66 9.26
CA MET A 1 -6.36 -10.50 9.11
C MET A 1 -5.87 -10.32 7.68
N ASN A 2 -4.98 -9.38 7.43
CA ASN A 2 -4.41 -9.16 6.09
C ASN A 2 -3.25 -10.15 5.92
N ARG A 3 -3.49 -11.23 5.19
CA ARG A 3 -2.45 -12.20 4.83
C ARG A 3 -1.65 -11.63 3.67
N VAL A 4 -0.43 -11.21 3.93
CA VAL A 4 0.58 -11.03 2.86
C VAL A 4 0.76 -12.40 2.19
N ARG A 5 0.62 -12.47 0.87
CA ARG A 5 0.74 -13.72 0.11
C ARG A 5 2.22 -14.14 0.05
N GLU A 6 2.56 -15.29 0.64
CA GLU A 6 3.82 -16.02 0.40
C GLU A 6 3.79 -16.79 -0.94
N SER A 7 3.30 -16.17 -2.02
CA SER A 7 3.09 -16.86 -3.30
C SER A 7 4.18 -16.44 -4.31
N ASP A 8 4.87 -17.42 -4.91
CA ASP A 8 5.77 -17.31 -6.09
C ASP A 8 5.08 -16.74 -7.35
N ASP A 9 3.84 -16.27 -7.23
CA ASP A 9 3.12 -15.62 -8.30
C ASP A 9 3.72 -14.22 -8.57
N PRO A 10 3.95 -13.86 -9.83
CA PRO A 10 4.49 -12.55 -10.16
C PRO A 10 3.53 -11.46 -9.66
N LEU A 11 4.08 -10.47 -8.95
CA LEU A 11 3.32 -9.29 -8.52
C LEU A 11 2.65 -8.62 -9.73
N PRO A 12 1.40 -8.16 -9.59
CA PRO A 12 0.70 -7.54 -10.71
C PRO A 12 1.42 -6.25 -11.13
N GLN A 13 1.64 -6.08 -12.44
CA GLN A 13 2.21 -4.85 -12.95
C GLN A 13 1.14 -3.75 -13.01
N PRO A 14 1.34 -2.60 -12.33
CA PRO A 14 0.38 -1.52 -12.38
C PRO A 14 0.41 -0.82 -13.75
N LYS A 15 -0.77 -0.49 -14.28
CA LYS A 15 -0.96 0.36 -15.46
C LYS A 15 -0.50 1.80 -15.24
N GLY A 16 -0.34 2.22 -13.99
CA GLY A 16 0.16 3.53 -13.61
C GLY A 16 -0.14 3.89 -12.15
N PRO A 17 0.33 5.06 -11.70
CA PRO A 17 0.09 5.55 -10.34
C PRO A 17 -1.34 6.11 -10.20
N PHE A 18 -1.84 6.22 -8.98
CA PHE A 18 -2.97 7.11 -8.70
C PHE A 18 -2.55 8.58 -8.88
N SER A 19 -3.49 9.49 -9.15
CA SER A 19 -3.19 10.94 -9.12
C SER A 19 -2.90 11.40 -7.69
N ASP A 20 -2.29 12.56 -7.50
CA ASP A 20 -1.98 13.09 -6.17
C ASP A 20 -3.23 13.22 -5.27
N ALA A 21 -4.36 13.65 -5.85
CA ALA A 21 -5.63 13.73 -5.13
C ALA A 21 -6.15 12.35 -4.72
N GLU A 22 -6.09 11.38 -5.64
CA GLU A 22 -6.49 9.98 -5.37
C GLU A 22 -5.58 9.33 -4.33
N ALA A 23 -4.28 9.62 -4.36
CA ALA A 23 -3.31 9.13 -3.40
C ALA A 23 -3.57 9.69 -2.00
N LEU A 24 -3.94 10.98 -1.88
CA LEU A 24 -4.34 11.59 -0.61
C LEU A 24 -5.61 10.95 -0.05
N GLU A 25 -6.63 10.71 -0.88
CA GLU A 25 -7.84 10.01 -0.46
C GLU A 25 -7.54 8.60 0.06
N LEU A 26 -6.68 7.85 -0.65
CA LEU A 26 -6.22 6.53 -0.23
C LEU A 26 -5.45 6.58 1.09
N LEU A 27 -4.58 7.56 1.31
CA LEU A 27 -3.87 7.78 2.57
C LEU A 27 -4.86 8.01 3.72
N LEU A 28 -5.81 8.92 3.55
CA LEU A 28 -6.80 9.23 4.58
C LEU A 28 -7.68 8.02 4.89
N ALA A 29 -8.09 7.27 3.86
CA ALA A 29 -8.86 6.05 4.02
C ALA A 29 -8.06 4.94 4.73
N TYR A 30 -6.81 4.72 4.33
CA TYR A 30 -5.93 3.75 4.98
C TYR A 30 -5.69 4.09 6.45
N ARG A 31 -5.48 5.38 6.79
CA ARG A 31 -5.37 5.82 8.19
C ARG A 31 -6.64 5.59 9.00
N LYS A 32 -7.82 5.63 8.37
CA LYS A 32 -9.10 5.44 9.03
C LYS A 32 -9.39 3.96 9.29
N ASP A 33 -9.20 3.12 8.26
CA ASP A 33 -9.41 1.68 8.34
C ASP A 33 -8.51 0.96 7.31
N PRO A 34 -7.32 0.49 7.73
CA PRO A 34 -6.41 -0.24 6.85
C PRO A 34 -6.98 -1.56 6.31
N SER A 35 -8.05 -2.09 6.93
CA SER A 35 -8.65 -3.37 6.53
C SER A 35 -9.65 -3.23 5.38
N ASN A 36 -10.11 -2.00 5.08
CA ASN A 36 -11.09 -1.74 4.05
C ASN A 36 -10.89 -0.36 3.39
N VAL A 37 -9.85 -0.25 2.56
CA VAL A 37 -9.55 0.96 1.80
C VAL A 37 -10.33 0.98 0.48
N PRO A 38 -11.27 1.91 0.25
CA PRO A 38 -11.96 2.02 -1.03
C PRO A 38 -11.05 2.64 -2.10
N CYS A 39 -11.11 2.09 -3.31
CA CYS A 39 -10.49 2.72 -4.47
C CYS A 39 -11.28 3.98 -4.87
N PRO A 40 -10.65 5.15 -5.03
CA PRO A 40 -11.33 6.40 -5.38
C PRO A 40 -11.99 6.37 -6.78
N ARG A 41 -11.59 5.40 -7.63
CA ARG A 41 -12.18 5.21 -8.97
C ARG A 41 -13.20 4.09 -9.06
N CYS A 42 -13.05 3.06 -8.23
CA CYS A 42 -13.75 1.78 -8.40
C CYS A 42 -14.65 1.43 -7.21
N GLY A 43 -14.54 2.15 -6.09
CA GLY A 43 -15.30 1.89 -4.88
C GLY A 43 -14.64 0.87 -3.92
N PRO A 44 -15.41 0.36 -2.95
CA PRO A 44 -14.91 -0.52 -1.89
C PRO A 44 -14.54 -1.92 -2.40
N GLU A 45 -13.79 -2.66 -1.59
CA GLU A 45 -13.41 -4.07 -1.84
C GLU A 45 -12.52 -4.30 -3.07
N GLN A 46 -11.96 -3.23 -3.66
CA GLN A 46 -11.11 -3.32 -4.85
C GLN A 46 -9.60 -3.29 -4.54
N ILE A 47 -9.24 -2.80 -3.36
CA ILE A 47 -7.85 -2.58 -2.96
C ILE A 47 -7.34 -3.78 -2.14
N GLU A 48 -6.16 -4.27 -2.52
CA GLU A 48 -5.36 -5.21 -1.75
C GLU A 48 -4.08 -4.53 -1.26
N VAL A 49 -3.64 -4.88 -0.05
CA VAL A 49 -2.30 -4.56 0.44
C VAL A 49 -1.36 -5.69 0.03
N LEU A 50 -0.48 -5.44 -0.93
CA LEU A 50 0.40 -6.46 -1.50
C LEU A 50 1.61 -6.75 -0.60
N ALA A 51 2.15 -5.71 0.03
CA ALA A 51 3.32 -5.81 0.89
C ALA A 51 3.36 -4.63 1.87
N PHE A 52 4.04 -4.84 2.99
CA PHE A 52 4.58 -3.77 3.81
C PHE A 52 6.08 -3.71 3.54
N ILE A 53 6.60 -2.50 3.36
CA ILE A 53 8.01 -2.27 3.05
C ILE A 53 8.64 -1.36 4.08
N GLU A 54 9.90 -1.60 4.38
CA GLU A 54 10.70 -0.66 5.15
C GLU A 54 10.78 0.68 4.38
N PRO A 55 10.72 1.81 5.08
CA PRO A 55 10.88 3.13 4.45
C PRO A 55 12.32 3.37 3.98
N GLU A 56 13.27 2.55 4.43
CA GLU A 56 14.67 2.60 4.03
C GLU A 56 14.91 1.81 2.74
N ILE A 57 15.64 2.42 1.81
CA ILE A 57 16.05 1.79 0.57
C ILE A 57 17.47 1.25 0.79
N ASP A 58 17.69 -0.02 0.48
CA ASP A 58 19.01 -0.63 0.57
C ASP A 58 20.01 0.04 -0.41
N PRO A 59 21.33 -0.20 -0.26
CA PRO A 59 22.34 0.37 -1.16
C PRO A 59 22.18 -0.01 -2.64
N ASN A 60 21.37 -1.03 -2.95
CA ASN A 60 21.08 -1.51 -4.29
C ASN A 60 19.80 -0.90 -4.88
N GLY A 61 19.09 -0.06 -4.12
CA GLY A 61 17.85 0.59 -4.57
C GLY A 61 16.58 -0.21 -4.28
N PHE A 62 16.64 -1.28 -3.49
CA PHE A 62 15.49 -2.13 -3.16
C PHE A 62 14.99 -1.87 -1.74
N ALA A 63 13.67 -1.84 -1.57
CA ALA A 63 13.04 -1.80 -0.26
C ALA A 63 12.80 -3.22 0.26
N SER A 64 13.14 -3.48 1.53
CA SER A 64 12.89 -4.76 2.18
C SER A 64 11.41 -4.90 2.54
N MET A 65 10.88 -6.14 2.49
CA MET A 65 9.56 -6.44 3.06
C MET A 65 9.65 -6.49 4.58
N THR A 66 8.60 -6.04 5.27
CA THR A 66 8.51 -6.04 6.72
C THR A 66 7.10 -6.44 7.19
N GLU A 67 6.92 -6.60 8.49
CA GLU A 67 5.60 -6.70 9.13
C GLU A 67 5.03 -5.28 9.35
N PRO A 68 3.70 -5.10 9.47
CA PRO A 68 3.08 -3.79 9.69
C PRO A 68 3.24 -3.29 11.13
N GLU A 69 4.46 -3.33 11.65
CA GLU A 69 4.86 -2.89 12.98
C GLU A 69 5.84 -1.70 12.86
N GLY A 70 5.66 -0.67 13.69
CA GLY A 70 6.52 0.52 13.64
C GLY A 70 6.33 1.37 12.38
N GLU A 71 7.43 1.87 11.82
CA GLU A 71 7.42 2.65 10.58
C GLU A 71 7.48 1.74 9.36
N TYR A 72 6.46 1.79 8.51
CA TYR A 72 6.41 1.04 7.27
C TYR A 72 5.73 1.83 6.16
N ALA A 73 5.88 1.38 4.92
CA ALA A 73 5.02 1.78 3.82
C ALA A 73 4.14 0.61 3.39
N ALA A 74 2.84 0.84 3.21
CA ALA A 74 1.93 -0.13 2.63
C ALA A 74 1.90 0.03 1.10
N ALA A 75 2.10 -1.05 0.36
CA ALA A 75 1.89 -1.08 -1.09
C ALA A 75 0.46 -1.50 -1.41
N LEU A 76 -0.37 -0.55 -1.85
CA LEU A 76 -1.76 -0.82 -2.22
C LEU A 76 -1.91 -0.99 -3.73
N TYR A 77 -2.77 -1.93 -4.11
CA TYR A 77 -3.08 -2.24 -5.50
C TYR A 77 -4.58 -2.39 -5.71
N CYS A 78 -5.12 -1.73 -6.73
CA CYS A 78 -6.52 -1.91 -7.15
C CYS A 78 -6.61 -2.94 -8.28
N HIS A 79 -7.34 -4.03 -8.07
CA HIS A 79 -7.50 -5.08 -9.09
C HIS A 79 -8.31 -4.63 -10.31
N THR A 80 -9.22 -3.68 -10.14
CA THR A 80 -10.10 -3.23 -11.24
C THR A 80 -9.43 -2.19 -12.14
N CYS A 81 -8.89 -1.10 -11.57
CA CYS A 81 -8.20 -0.09 -12.38
C CYS A 81 -6.71 -0.40 -12.60
N GLN A 82 -6.19 -1.44 -11.94
CA GLN A 82 -4.80 -1.92 -12.04
C GLN A 82 -3.78 -0.82 -11.74
N ARG A 83 -4.08 0.04 -10.76
CA ARG A 83 -3.18 1.10 -10.29
C ARG A 83 -2.63 0.74 -8.92
N ALA A 84 -1.44 1.24 -8.63
CA ALA A 84 -0.78 1.04 -7.35
C ALA A 84 -0.32 2.36 -6.72
N VAL A 85 -0.18 2.36 -5.40
CA VAL A 85 0.44 3.45 -4.63
C VAL A 85 1.14 2.89 -3.40
N GLY A 86 2.27 3.48 -3.03
CA GLY A 86 2.90 3.27 -1.73
C GLY A 86 2.43 4.34 -0.74
N ILE A 87 1.99 3.93 0.44
CA ILE A 87 1.53 4.83 1.51
C ILE A 87 2.44 4.66 2.71
N LEU A 88 3.15 5.71 3.10
CA LEU A 88 3.94 5.72 4.34
C LEU A 88 2.97 5.76 5.54
N ALA A 89 2.88 4.64 6.24
CA ALA A 89 2.04 4.44 7.41
C ALA A 89 2.95 4.21 8.62
N GLY A 90 3.19 5.27 9.39
CA GLY A 90 4.18 5.19 10.48
C GLY A 90 4.62 6.52 11.07
N ALA A 91 4.36 7.66 10.42
CA ALA A 91 4.74 8.99 10.94
C ALA A 91 3.84 9.48 12.10
N SER A 92 3.59 8.65 13.10
CA SER A 92 2.95 9.05 14.35
C SER A 92 3.70 8.41 15.51
N ARG A 93 4.86 8.99 15.87
CA ARG A 93 5.29 8.96 17.26
C ARG A 93 4.45 10.01 17.99
N GLU A 94 3.69 9.56 18.99
CA GLU A 94 3.43 10.42 20.14
C GLU A 94 4.79 10.69 20.79
N GLU A 95 5.28 11.92 20.65
CA GLU A 95 6.05 12.72 21.61
C GLU A 95 6.13 14.17 21.13
#